data_AF-A0A069D582-F1
#
_entry.id   AF-A0A069D582-F1
#
_cell.length_a   1.000
_cell.length_b   1.000
_cell.length_c   1.000
_cell.angle_alpha   90.00
_cell.angle_beta   90.00
_cell.angle_gamma   90.00
#
_symmetry.space_group_name_H-M   'P 1'
#
loop_
_entity.id
_entity.type
_entity.pdbx_description
1 polymer ?
#
loop_
_entity_poly.entity_id
_entity_poly.type
_entity_poly.pdbx_seq_one_letter_code
_entity_poly.pdbx_strand_id
1 'polypeptide(L)'
;MITISVKQPWAYLLCAGIKGIENRTWKLPEKYKGQKVLIHASAKTDKEPYMLFDDAQIDAIGNDIMDVVASYHNTSAIIGSIVFSDCVINHPSIWAEKTEVDCTNPIKCGSWNTDSCQDGCINHYGLKKPIYNWVCEDSILFDKPVLNVKGKLSFWDYPNIGCEQDEDGKDVCCCHLGIHEKDQVLSYGGGDYRCKYCGGKWHK
;
A
#
# COMPACT_ATOMS: atom_id res chain seq x y z
N MET A 1 11.02 -8.84 -3.74
CA MET A 1 9.55 -8.62 -3.71
C MET A 1 9.22 -7.18 -4.06
N ILE A 2 8.11 -6.97 -4.77
CA ILE A 2 7.69 -5.62 -5.17
C ILE A 2 7.28 -4.80 -3.94
N THR A 3 7.69 -3.53 -3.93
CA THR A 3 7.57 -2.62 -2.79
C THR A 3 7.12 -1.25 -3.28
N ILE A 4 6.36 -0.53 -2.46
CA ILE A 4 6.04 0.89 -2.71
C ILE A 4 6.27 1.72 -1.45
N SER A 5 6.79 2.92 -1.64
CA SER A 5 7.01 3.88 -0.56
C SER A 5 5.74 4.73 -0.32
N VAL A 6 5.29 4.79 0.93
CA VAL A 6 4.11 5.54 1.39
C VAL A 6 4.53 6.39 2.59
N LYS A 7 4.03 7.63 2.68
CA LYS A 7 4.32 8.51 3.82
C LYS A 7 3.59 8.04 5.07
N GLN A 8 4.17 8.28 6.24
CA GLN A 8 3.40 8.19 7.48
C GLN A 8 2.41 9.35 7.57
N PRO A 9 1.21 9.14 8.14
CA PRO A 9 0.76 7.91 8.81
C PRO A 9 0.06 6.91 7.86
N TRP A 10 -0.10 7.25 6.57
CA TRP A 10 -0.82 6.44 5.61
C TRP A 10 -0.25 5.03 5.46
N ALA A 11 1.08 4.88 5.52
CA ALA A 11 1.73 3.58 5.49
C ALA A 11 1.25 2.67 6.63
N TYR A 12 1.22 3.19 7.86
CA TYR A 12 0.71 2.45 9.02
C TYR A 12 -0.77 2.11 8.84
N LEU A 13 -1.61 3.08 8.46
CA LEU A 13 -3.05 2.86 8.33
C LEU A 13 -3.39 1.79 7.28
N LEU A 14 -2.62 1.72 6.19
CA LEU A 14 -2.73 0.65 5.19
C LEU A 14 -2.38 -0.70 5.82
N CYS A 15 -1.21 -0.83 6.46
CA CYS A 15 -0.77 -2.10 7.02
C CYS A 15 -1.60 -2.58 8.21
N ALA A 16 -2.16 -1.65 9.00
CA ALA A 16 -3.07 -1.95 10.09
C ALA A 16 -4.48 -2.34 9.60
N GLY A 17 -4.77 -2.19 8.29
CA GLY A 17 -6.10 -2.48 7.73
C GLY A 17 -7.18 -1.45 8.05
N ILE A 18 -6.80 -0.31 8.65
CA ILE A 18 -7.72 0.79 8.98
C ILE A 18 -8.11 1.57 7.72
N LYS A 19 -7.12 1.83 6.85
CA LYS A 19 -7.29 2.50 5.55
C LYS A 19 -7.30 1.47 4.43
N GLY A 20 -8.47 1.21 3.85
CA GLY A 20 -8.63 0.27 2.74
C GLY A 20 -8.39 0.83 1.33
N ILE A 21 -7.89 2.07 1.21
CA ILE A 21 -7.69 2.75 -0.09
C ILE A 21 -6.35 3.47 -0.11
N GLU A 22 -5.56 3.25 -1.16
CA GLU A 22 -4.40 4.08 -1.50
C GLU A 22 -4.75 5.04 -2.65
N ASN A 23 -4.47 6.33 -2.48
CA ASN A 23 -4.79 7.36 -3.48
C ASN A 23 -3.57 7.70 -4.33
N ARG A 24 -3.69 7.64 -5.66
CA ARG A 24 -2.59 7.95 -6.59
C ARG A 24 -3.08 8.74 -7.80
N THR A 25 -2.22 9.60 -8.32
CA THR A 25 -2.47 10.36 -9.57
C THR A 25 -2.21 9.54 -10.84
N TRP A 26 -1.93 8.25 -10.68
CA TRP A 26 -1.65 7.31 -11.75
C TRP A 26 -2.29 5.95 -11.44
N LYS A 27 -2.65 5.24 -12.51
CA LYS A 27 -3.39 3.97 -12.44
C LYS A 27 -2.50 2.86 -11.87
N LEU A 28 -3.07 1.97 -11.07
CA LEU A 28 -2.40 0.74 -10.63
C LEU A 28 -1.92 -0.05 -11.87
N PRO A 29 -0.63 -0.38 -12.00
CA PRO A 29 -0.15 -1.23 -13.07
C PRO A 29 -0.76 -2.62 -12.95
N GLU A 30 -1.39 -3.12 -14.02
CA GLU A 30 -2.13 -4.39 -14.01
C GLU A 30 -1.28 -5.56 -13.51
N LYS A 31 0.01 -5.57 -13.83
CA LYS A 31 0.96 -6.59 -13.37
C LYS A 31 1.14 -6.66 -11.85
N TYR A 32 0.71 -5.67 -11.08
CA TYR A 32 0.80 -5.67 -9.61
C TYR A 32 -0.57 -5.84 -8.94
N LYS A 33 -1.66 -5.83 -9.72
CA LYS A 33 -3.00 -6.10 -9.22
C LYS A 33 -3.10 -7.56 -8.75
N GLY A 34 -3.65 -7.78 -7.55
CA GLY A 34 -3.71 -9.09 -6.90
C GLY A 34 -2.36 -9.60 -6.37
N GLN A 35 -1.25 -8.87 -6.56
CA GLN A 35 0.04 -9.25 -6.00
C GLN A 35 0.22 -8.69 -4.60
N LYS A 36 0.91 -9.44 -3.75
CA LYS A 36 1.36 -8.94 -2.44
C LYS A 36 2.49 -7.94 -2.66
N VAL A 37 2.31 -6.75 -2.10
CA VAL A 37 3.24 -5.63 -2.17
C VAL A 37 3.72 -5.29 -0.77
N LEU A 38 5.02 -5.06 -0.62
CA LEU A 38 5.58 -4.53 0.62
C LEU A 38 5.33 -3.02 0.74
N ILE A 39 4.98 -2.58 1.94
CA ILE A 39 4.79 -1.16 2.25
C ILE A 39 6.01 -0.64 2.99
N HIS A 40 6.71 0.27 2.34
CA HIS A 40 7.81 1.03 2.91
C HIS A 40 7.29 2.36 3.47
N ALA A 41 7.52 2.61 4.76
CA ALA A 41 7.29 3.90 5.37
C ALA A 41 8.41 4.87 4.95
N SER A 42 8.06 5.90 4.19
CA SER A 42 9.04 6.81 3.60
C SER A 42 9.76 7.66 4.65
N ALA A 43 10.95 8.16 4.30
CA ALA A 43 11.76 8.99 5.18
C ALA A 43 11.09 10.33 5.58
N LYS A 44 10.20 10.84 4.72
CA LYS A 44 9.38 12.03 5.01
C LYS A 44 7.99 11.59 5.42
N THR A 45 7.42 12.25 6.42
CA THR A 45 6.03 12.07 6.82
C THR A 45 5.13 13.03 6.04
N ASP A 46 3.82 12.81 6.13
CA ASP A 46 2.81 13.77 5.68
C ASP A 46 2.60 14.86 6.75
N LYS A 47 1.57 15.68 6.56
CA LYS A 47 1.14 16.71 7.51
C LYS A 47 0.93 16.14 8.92
N GLU A 48 0.92 17.03 9.89
CA GLU A 48 0.69 16.68 11.29
C GLU A 48 -0.69 16.01 11.51
N PRO A 49 -0.82 15.04 12.44
CA PRO A 49 -2.02 14.23 12.61
C PRO A 49 -3.32 15.03 12.75
N TYR A 50 -3.28 16.12 13.52
CA TYR A 50 -4.45 16.96 13.81
C TYR A 50 -4.96 17.78 12.61
N MET A 51 -4.24 17.77 11.48
CA MET A 51 -4.64 18.42 10.23
C MET A 51 -5.02 17.43 9.12
N LEU A 52 -4.90 16.12 9.37
CA LEU A 52 -5.03 15.10 8.33
C LEU A 52 -6.44 14.52 8.19
N PHE A 53 -7.11 14.28 9.31
CA PHE A 53 -8.31 13.46 9.33
C PHE A 53 -9.56 14.32 9.53
N ASP A 54 -10.63 13.95 8.83
CA ASP A 54 -11.98 14.43 9.14
C ASP A 54 -12.62 13.59 10.26
N ASP A 55 -13.79 14.03 10.73
CA ASP A 55 -14.50 13.36 11.84
C ASP A 55 -14.78 11.88 11.55
N ALA A 56 -15.17 11.53 10.32
CA ALA A 56 -15.46 10.14 9.96
C ALA A 56 -14.20 9.26 9.95
N GLN A 57 -13.07 9.82 9.52
CA GLN A 57 -11.76 9.16 9.57
C GLN A 57 -11.25 9.02 11.01
N ILE A 58 -11.45 10.03 11.86
CA ILE A 58 -11.14 9.93 13.30
C ILE A 58 -11.96 8.84 13.97
N ASP A 59 -13.26 8.78 13.69
CA ASP A 59 -14.13 7.72 14.21
C ASP A 59 -13.69 6.32 13.74
N ALA A 60 -13.26 6.20 12.49
CA ALA A 60 -12.75 4.94 11.94
C ALA A 60 -11.38 4.53 12.52
N ILE A 61 -10.53 5.50 12.90
CA ILE A 61 -9.27 5.23 13.62
C ILE A 61 -9.57 4.80 15.07
N GLY A 62 -10.54 5.43 15.72
CA GLY A 62 -10.98 5.07 17.06
C GLY A 62 -9.83 5.00 18.07
N ASN A 63 -9.67 3.83 18.71
CA ASN A 63 -8.70 3.63 19.79
C ASN A 63 -7.24 3.57 19.30
N ASP A 64 -7.01 3.41 18.00
CA ASP A 64 -5.67 3.28 17.41
C ASP A 64 -4.98 4.64 17.19
N ILE A 65 -5.60 5.76 17.60
CA ILE A 65 -5.06 7.11 17.39
C ILE A 65 -3.65 7.30 17.98
N MET A 66 -3.37 6.67 19.12
CA MET A 66 -2.05 6.75 19.74
C MET A 66 -1.00 6.01 18.92
N ASP A 67 -1.36 4.89 18.30
CA ASP A 67 -0.46 4.14 17.40
C ASP A 67 -0.26 4.88 16.08
N VAL A 68 -1.29 5.56 15.56
CA VAL A 68 -1.17 6.46 14.42
C VAL A 68 -0.17 7.57 14.71
N VAL A 69 -0.24 8.21 15.88
CA VAL A 69 0.73 9.23 16.30
C VAL A 69 2.14 8.63 16.44
N ALA A 70 2.28 7.48 17.10
CA ALA A 70 3.56 6.80 17.25
C ALA A 70 4.19 6.39 15.91
N SER A 71 3.36 6.08 14.90
CA SER A 71 3.81 5.65 13.57
C SER A 71 4.70 6.67 12.87
N TYR A 72 4.58 7.98 13.18
CA TYR A 72 5.41 9.04 12.59
C TYR A 72 6.89 8.87 12.89
N HIS A 73 7.25 8.16 13.97
CA HIS A 73 8.63 7.86 14.32
C HIS A 73 9.18 6.65 13.55
N ASN A 74 8.32 5.86 12.92
CA ASN A 74 8.68 4.68 12.14
C ASN A 74 8.81 5.05 10.65
N THR A 75 9.99 5.52 10.27
CA THR A 75 10.31 5.92 8.88
C THR A 75 11.51 5.14 8.35
N SER A 76 11.71 5.17 7.03
CA SER A 76 12.79 4.46 6.33
C SER A 76 12.82 2.96 6.66
N ALA A 77 11.65 2.34 6.69
CA ALA A 77 11.50 0.94 7.06
C ALA A 77 10.39 0.27 6.24
N ILE A 78 10.52 -1.03 5.97
CA ILE A 78 9.40 -1.84 5.48
C ILE A 78 8.59 -2.29 6.70
N ILE A 79 7.35 -1.84 6.80
CA ILE A 79 6.54 -2.00 8.01
C ILE A 79 5.44 -3.04 7.86
N GLY A 80 5.17 -3.50 6.64
CA GLY A 80 4.10 -4.45 6.40
C GLY A 80 3.95 -4.80 4.92
N SER A 81 2.84 -5.48 4.62
CA SER A 81 2.45 -5.83 3.27
C SER A 81 0.94 -5.71 3.09
N ILE A 82 0.50 -5.50 1.85
CA ILE A 82 -0.90 -5.48 1.44
C ILE A 82 -1.03 -6.12 0.05
N VAL A 83 -2.26 -6.38 -0.39
CA VAL A 83 -2.60 -6.72 -1.78
C VAL A 83 -3.43 -5.58 -2.36
N PHE A 84 -3.09 -5.11 -3.57
CA PHE A 84 -3.95 -4.18 -4.30
C PHE A 84 -4.94 -4.97 -5.16
N SER A 85 -6.18 -5.12 -4.70
CA SER A 85 -7.18 -5.98 -5.34
C SER A 85 -7.92 -5.31 -6.49
N ASP A 86 -8.02 -3.98 -6.49
CA ASP A 86 -8.68 -3.22 -7.55
C ASP A 86 -8.16 -1.78 -7.70
N CYS A 87 -8.54 -1.11 -8.79
CA CYS A 87 -8.19 0.28 -9.08
C CYS A 87 -9.36 0.98 -9.79
N VAL A 88 -10.03 1.87 -9.05
CA VAL A 88 -11.21 2.62 -9.52
C VAL A 88 -11.02 4.11 -9.35
N ILE A 89 -11.98 4.91 -9.80
CA ILE A 89 -12.05 6.35 -9.56
C ILE A 89 -13.31 6.63 -8.73
N ASN A 90 -13.20 7.55 -7.77
CA ASN A 90 -14.30 7.99 -6.90
C ASN A 90 -14.91 6.86 -6.04
N HIS A 91 -14.07 5.94 -5.55
CA HIS A 91 -14.49 4.86 -4.64
C HIS A 91 -15.27 5.43 -3.44
N PRO A 92 -16.39 4.83 -2.97
CA PRO A 92 -17.27 5.43 -1.96
C PRO A 92 -16.68 5.55 -0.55
N SER A 93 -15.58 4.85 -0.24
CA SER A 93 -14.90 4.88 1.06
C SER A 93 -14.55 6.30 1.53
N ILE A 94 -14.61 6.53 2.84
CA ILE A 94 -14.14 7.76 3.52
C ILE A 94 -12.64 8.02 3.31
N TRP A 95 -11.88 6.98 2.94
CA TRP A 95 -10.44 7.05 2.70
C TRP A 95 -10.08 7.42 1.25
N ALA A 96 -11.07 7.53 0.37
CA ALA A 96 -10.88 7.77 -1.06
C ALA A 96 -10.97 9.25 -1.39
N GLU A 97 -9.87 9.79 -1.90
CA GLU A 97 -9.87 11.13 -2.50
C GLU A 97 -10.67 11.10 -3.81
N LYS A 98 -11.42 12.18 -4.06
CA LYS A 98 -12.31 12.29 -5.21
C LYS A 98 -11.65 13.05 -6.34
N THR A 99 -11.82 12.56 -7.56
CA THR A 99 -11.55 13.33 -8.76
C THR A 99 -12.64 14.37 -8.93
N GLU A 100 -12.28 15.65 -8.88
CA GLU A 100 -13.15 16.74 -9.26
C GLU A 100 -13.47 16.63 -10.76
N VAL A 101 -14.73 16.35 -11.08
CA VAL A 101 -15.26 16.47 -12.44
C VAL A 101 -15.82 17.87 -12.59
N ASP A 102 -15.32 18.66 -13.53
CA ASP A 102 -15.95 19.92 -13.89
C ASP A 102 -17.26 19.63 -14.62
N CYS A 103 -18.37 19.68 -13.87
CA CYS A 103 -19.72 19.42 -14.37
C CYS A 103 -20.22 20.50 -15.34
N THR A 104 -19.50 21.62 -15.51
CA THR A 104 -19.93 22.71 -16.40
C THR A 104 -19.72 22.41 -17.88
N ASN A 105 -19.00 21.34 -18.22
CA ASN A 105 -18.77 20.92 -19.61
C ASN A 105 -18.99 19.41 -19.82
N PRO A 106 -20.26 18.94 -19.90
CA PRO A 106 -20.62 17.52 -19.89
C PRO A 106 -20.18 16.72 -21.14
N ILE A 107 -19.60 17.33 -22.17
CA ILE A 107 -19.42 16.72 -23.50
C ILE A 107 -18.20 15.77 -23.60
N LYS A 108 -17.26 15.73 -22.65
CA LYS A 108 -15.98 14.98 -22.83
C LYS A 108 -15.60 13.97 -21.73
N CYS A 109 -16.51 13.65 -20.81
CA CYS A 109 -16.28 12.65 -19.75
C CYS A 109 -16.25 11.18 -20.27
N GLY A 110 -16.72 10.92 -21.49
CA GLY A 110 -16.89 9.56 -22.02
C GLY A 110 -15.64 8.87 -22.58
N SER A 111 -14.49 9.54 -22.64
CA SER A 111 -13.28 8.97 -23.24
C SER A 111 -12.01 9.48 -22.56
N TRP A 112 -11.79 9.00 -21.33
CA TRP A 112 -10.51 9.13 -20.62
C TRP A 112 -9.42 8.35 -21.38
N ASN A 113 -8.76 8.98 -22.34
CA ASN A 113 -7.52 8.46 -22.89
C ASN A 113 -6.36 8.90 -21.99
N THR A 114 -5.95 8.01 -21.09
CA THR A 114 -5.06 8.29 -19.94
C THR A 114 -3.58 8.35 -20.30
N ASP A 115 -3.21 8.07 -21.54
CA ASP A 115 -1.84 7.72 -21.90
C ASP A 115 -0.94 8.93 -22.22
N SER A 116 -1.48 10.16 -22.22
CA SER A 116 -0.76 11.37 -22.66
C SER A 116 -0.58 12.47 -21.60
N CYS A 117 -1.07 12.31 -20.37
CA CYS A 117 -1.00 13.37 -19.37
C CYS A 117 0.21 13.22 -18.42
N GLN A 118 1.25 14.03 -18.66
CA GLN A 118 2.42 14.18 -17.78
C GLN A 118 2.07 14.88 -16.45
N ASP A 119 2.88 14.67 -15.41
CA ASP A 119 2.62 15.13 -14.04
C ASP A 119 2.42 16.65 -13.94
N GLY A 120 1.32 17.04 -13.27
CA GLY A 120 0.89 18.43 -13.12
C GLY A 120 0.09 19.01 -14.30
N CYS A 121 -0.07 18.29 -15.41
CA CYS A 121 -0.82 18.80 -16.55
C CYS A 121 -2.32 18.67 -16.34
N ILE A 122 -2.97 19.83 -16.29
CA ILE A 122 -4.30 20.04 -16.84
C ILE A 122 -4.30 19.44 -18.26
N ASN A 123 -5.24 18.56 -18.61
CA ASN A 123 -5.32 18.09 -20.01
C ASN A 123 -5.62 19.29 -20.93
N HIS A 124 -5.54 19.14 -22.26
CA HIS A 124 -5.85 20.24 -23.21
C HIS A 124 -7.20 20.95 -22.95
N TYR A 125 -8.07 20.38 -22.11
CA TYR A 125 -9.42 20.85 -21.77
C TYR A 125 -9.60 21.45 -20.37
N GLY A 126 -8.55 21.73 -19.59
CA GLY A 126 -8.78 22.35 -18.27
C GLY A 126 -8.99 21.38 -17.11
N LEU A 127 -8.98 20.06 -17.35
CA LEU A 127 -9.31 19.06 -16.32
C LEU A 127 -8.08 18.59 -15.53
N LYS A 128 -8.21 18.58 -14.19
CA LYS A 128 -7.25 17.95 -13.27
C LYS A 128 -7.08 16.47 -13.60
N LYS A 129 -5.88 15.92 -13.40
CA LYS A 129 -5.64 14.48 -13.51
C LYS A 129 -6.59 13.71 -12.58
N PRO A 130 -7.12 12.55 -13.01
CA PRO A 130 -7.89 11.70 -12.13
C PRO A 130 -7.04 11.19 -10.97
N ILE A 131 -7.67 11.10 -9.81
CA ILE A 131 -7.17 10.40 -8.63
C ILE A 131 -7.73 8.99 -8.69
N TYR A 132 -6.83 8.03 -8.83
CA TYR A 132 -7.12 6.61 -8.76
C TYR A 132 -7.11 6.17 -7.31
N ASN A 133 -8.16 5.43 -6.93
CA ASN A 133 -8.30 4.80 -5.62
C ASN A 133 -7.96 3.32 -5.80
N TRP A 134 -6.82 2.90 -5.28
CA TRP A 134 -6.40 1.50 -5.28
C TRP A 134 -6.97 0.82 -4.04
N VAL A 135 -7.72 -0.26 -4.24
CA VAL A 135 -8.37 -1.02 -3.16
C VAL A 135 -7.34 -1.93 -2.50
N CYS A 136 -7.25 -1.88 -1.18
CA CYS A 136 -6.26 -2.60 -0.40
C CYS A 136 -6.91 -3.73 0.40
N GLU A 137 -6.35 -4.93 0.30
CA GLU A 137 -6.77 -6.15 0.98
C GLU A 137 -5.56 -6.86 1.62
N ASP A 138 -5.81 -7.93 2.39
CA ASP A 138 -4.77 -8.76 3.03
C ASP A 138 -3.67 -7.96 3.73
N SER A 139 -4.11 -6.96 4.51
CA SER A 139 -3.21 -6.05 5.21
C SER A 139 -2.52 -6.73 6.38
N ILE A 140 -1.20 -6.65 6.41
CA ILE A 140 -0.36 -7.21 7.46
C ILE A 140 0.61 -6.13 7.94
N LEU A 141 0.49 -5.76 9.21
CA LEU A 141 1.51 -4.99 9.93
C LEU A 141 2.54 -5.95 10.52
N PHE A 142 3.83 -5.72 10.27
CA PHE A 142 4.89 -6.58 10.78
C PHE A 142 5.23 -6.24 12.23
N ASP A 143 5.24 -7.26 13.10
CA ASP A 143 5.73 -7.14 14.49
C ASP A 143 7.17 -6.61 14.54
N LYS A 144 7.97 -7.00 13.55
CA LYS A 144 9.36 -6.56 13.35
C LYS A 144 9.52 -5.92 11.97
N PRO A 145 9.43 -4.58 11.87
CA PRO A 145 9.75 -3.86 10.65
C PRO A 145 11.19 -4.11 10.19
N VAL A 146 11.41 -4.07 8.88
CA VAL A 146 12.76 -4.12 8.32
C VAL A 146 13.32 -2.70 8.28
N LEU A 147 14.21 -2.40 9.22
CA LEU A 147 14.74 -1.06 9.46
C LEU A 147 15.82 -0.65 8.45
N ASN A 148 16.08 0.66 8.38
CA ASN A 148 17.16 1.27 7.58
C ASN A 148 17.08 0.95 6.07
N VAL A 149 15.86 0.80 5.56
CA VAL A 149 15.60 0.59 4.14
C VAL A 149 15.41 1.93 3.46
N LYS A 150 16.22 2.22 2.43
CA LYS A 150 16.08 3.44 1.62
C LYS A 150 14.93 3.28 0.63
N GLY A 151 13.93 4.16 0.74
CA GLY A 151 12.80 4.20 -0.19
C GLY A 151 13.19 4.64 -1.59
N LYS A 152 12.36 4.28 -2.58
CA LYS A 152 12.50 4.68 -3.98
C LYS A 152 11.14 5.21 -4.52
N LEU A 153 11.22 5.94 -5.63
CA LEU A 153 10.04 6.40 -6.37
C LEU A 153 9.38 5.21 -7.08
N SER A 154 8.06 5.32 -7.26
CA SER A 154 7.23 4.29 -7.90
C SER A 154 7.34 2.93 -7.20
N PHE A 155 6.88 1.86 -7.86
CA PHE A 155 7.14 0.50 -7.40
C PHE A 155 8.62 0.13 -7.62
N TRP A 156 9.19 -0.64 -6.70
CA TRP A 156 10.58 -1.06 -6.74
C TRP A 156 10.80 -2.43 -6.06
N ASP A 157 11.84 -3.15 -6.48
CA ASP A 157 12.16 -4.45 -5.89
C ASP A 157 13.02 -4.35 -4.63
N TYR A 158 12.56 -4.99 -3.56
CA TYR A 158 13.36 -5.25 -2.36
C TYR A 158 13.88 -6.69 -2.38
N PRO A 159 15.21 -6.92 -2.41
CA PRO A 159 15.77 -8.25 -2.67
C PRO A 159 15.72 -9.22 -1.48
N ASN A 160 15.71 -8.71 -0.24
CA ASN A 160 15.86 -9.57 0.95
C ASN A 160 14.55 -10.27 1.37
N ILE A 161 13.43 -9.94 0.73
CA ILE A 161 12.13 -10.59 0.92
C ILE A 161 11.70 -11.14 -0.43
N GLY A 162 11.37 -12.43 -0.46
CA GLY A 162 10.98 -13.11 -1.70
C GLY A 162 10.44 -14.52 -1.47
N CYS A 163 9.90 -15.05 -2.56
CA CYS A 163 9.51 -16.45 -2.71
C CYS A 163 10.12 -17.01 -4.00
N GLU A 164 10.35 -18.31 -4.02
CA GLU A 164 10.69 -19.08 -5.21
C GLU A 164 9.65 -20.19 -5.39
N GLN A 165 9.39 -20.58 -6.63
CA GLN A 165 8.47 -21.68 -6.93
C GLN A 165 9.20 -23.01 -6.79
N ASP A 166 8.61 -23.94 -6.04
CA ASP A 166 9.06 -25.33 -6.01
C ASP A 166 8.69 -26.09 -7.31
N GLU A 167 9.05 -27.37 -7.38
CA GLU A 167 8.75 -28.24 -8.54
C GLU A 167 7.24 -28.37 -8.82
N ASP A 168 6.39 -28.16 -7.82
CA ASP A 168 4.93 -28.16 -7.93
C ASP A 168 4.36 -26.77 -8.28
N GLY A 169 5.22 -25.76 -8.46
CA GLY A 169 4.81 -24.37 -8.71
C GLY A 169 4.30 -23.62 -7.48
N LYS A 170 4.56 -24.12 -6.26
CA LYS A 170 4.13 -23.47 -5.01
C LYS A 170 5.21 -22.49 -4.54
N ASP A 171 4.77 -21.31 -4.12
CA ASP A 171 5.67 -20.30 -3.56
C ASP A 171 6.22 -20.75 -2.20
N VAL A 172 7.54 -20.91 -2.13
CA VAL A 172 8.34 -21.23 -0.95
C VAL A 172 9.14 -19.99 -0.54
N CYS A 173 9.21 -19.71 0.76
CA CYS A 173 9.90 -18.56 1.30
C CYS A 173 11.43 -18.65 1.09
N CYS A 174 12.04 -17.60 0.52
CA CYS A 174 13.49 -17.43 0.39
C CYS A 174 13.97 -16.10 1.02
N CYS A 175 13.30 -15.64 2.08
CA CYS A 175 13.64 -14.39 2.77
C CYS A 175 14.97 -14.47 3.54
N HIS A 176 15.73 -13.38 3.50
CA HIS A 176 17.03 -13.23 4.17
C HIS A 176 16.97 -12.07 5.17
N LEU A 177 16.26 -12.26 6.29
CA LEU A 177 15.87 -11.15 7.17
C LEU A 177 16.64 -11.07 8.51
N GLY A 178 17.41 -12.08 8.90
CA GLY A 178 18.08 -12.07 10.22
C GLY A 178 17.08 -11.97 11.40
N ILE A 179 15.84 -12.45 11.19
CA ILE A 179 14.73 -12.43 12.15
C ILE A 179 14.56 -13.83 12.72
N HIS A 180 14.21 -13.95 14.00
CA HIS A 180 13.95 -15.24 14.61
C HIS A 180 12.68 -15.87 14.01
N GLU A 181 12.70 -17.20 13.83
CA GLU A 181 11.58 -17.95 13.23
C GLU A 181 10.22 -17.65 13.88
N LYS A 182 10.18 -17.54 15.23
CA LYS A 182 8.97 -17.19 15.99
C LYS A 182 8.33 -15.87 15.57
N ASP A 183 9.13 -14.94 15.07
CA ASP A 183 8.73 -13.61 14.65
C ASP A 183 8.50 -13.56 13.13
N GLN A 184 8.93 -14.58 12.38
CA GLN A 184 8.85 -14.66 10.92
C GLN A 184 7.75 -15.58 10.40
N VAL A 185 7.30 -16.56 11.19
CA VAL A 185 6.42 -17.64 10.72
C VAL A 185 5.02 -17.52 11.33
N LEU A 186 4.00 -17.73 10.50
CA LEU A 186 2.61 -17.97 10.90
C LEU A 186 2.27 -19.44 10.72
N SER A 187 1.48 -19.99 11.65
CA SER A 187 0.90 -21.33 11.51
C SER A 187 -0.58 -21.22 11.20
N TYR A 188 -1.03 -21.91 10.15
CA TYR A 188 -2.44 -22.05 9.79
C TYR A 188 -3.05 -23.37 10.27
N GLY A 189 -2.32 -24.13 11.10
CA GLY A 189 -2.70 -25.49 11.49
C GLY A 189 -2.39 -26.53 10.41
N GLY A 190 -2.54 -27.81 10.75
CA GLY A 190 -2.34 -28.92 9.79
C GLY A 190 -0.91 -29.03 9.21
N GLY A 191 0.08 -28.38 9.82
CA GLY A 191 1.45 -28.31 9.30
C GLY A 191 1.66 -27.26 8.20
N ASP A 192 0.68 -26.39 7.93
CA ASP A 192 0.87 -25.25 7.03
C ASP A 192 1.50 -24.07 7.78
N TYR A 193 2.70 -23.71 7.35
CA TYR A 193 3.48 -22.61 7.88
C TYR A 193 3.82 -21.64 6.74
N ARG A 194 3.64 -20.35 6.98
CA ARG A 194 3.91 -19.29 5.99
C ARG A 194 4.79 -18.21 6.59
N CYS A 195 5.67 -17.65 5.77
CA CYS A 195 6.42 -16.47 6.13
C CYS A 195 5.49 -15.24 6.21
N LYS A 196 5.50 -14.52 7.34
CA LYS A 196 4.75 -13.26 7.54
C LYS A 196 5.06 -12.20 6.49
N TYR A 197 6.29 -12.20 5.98
CA TYR A 197 6.82 -11.14 5.12
C TYR A 197 6.50 -11.37 3.66
N CYS A 198 6.93 -12.51 3.10
CA CYS A 198 6.72 -12.81 1.68
C CYS A 198 5.43 -13.59 1.41
N GLY A 199 4.83 -14.23 2.41
CA GLY A 199 3.67 -15.12 2.25
C GLY A 199 4.00 -16.53 1.76
N GLY A 200 5.25 -16.79 1.33
CA GLY A 200 5.69 -18.11 0.86
C GLY A 200 5.65 -19.17 1.96
N LYS A 201 5.54 -20.43 1.53
CA LYS A 201 5.58 -21.62 2.39
C LYS A 201 6.89 -21.67 3.17
N TRP A 202 6.79 -21.91 4.47
CA TRP A 202 7.94 -22.07 5.34
C TRP A 202 8.25 -23.57 5.49
N HIS A 203 9.34 -23.98 4.86
CA HIS A 203 9.86 -25.34 4.99
C HIS A 203 10.96 -25.36 6.04
N LYS A 204 10.85 -26.30 6.99
CA LYS A 204 11.93 -26.65 7.92
C LYS A 204 12.91 -27.60 7.26
#